data_AF-E8M4V8-F1
#
_entry.id   AF-E8M4V8-F1
#
_cell.length_a   1.000
_cell.length_b   1.000
_cell.length_c   1.000
_cell.angle_alpha   90.00
_cell.angle_beta   90.00
_cell.angle_gamma   90.00
#
_symmetry.space_group_name_H-M   'P 1'
#
loop_
_entity.id
_entity.type
_entity.pdbx_description
1 polymer ?
#
loop_
_entity_poly.entity_id
_entity_poly.type
_entity_poly.pdbx_seq_one_letter_code
_entity_poly.pdbx_strand_id
1 'polypeptide(L)'
;DNGVTYQYDRPADGGSITVTATIVDQAGNESAPGSDSAVMGDTTATPAPTVVITEDINDDGTISNTEISGQVDVLVTVPAQAEVGDT
;
A
#
# COMPACT_ATOMS: atom_id res chain seq x y z
N ASP A 1 -16.90 -23.95 19.74
CA ASP A 1 -16.10 -23.89 18.50
C ASP A 1 -14.88 -24.76 18.72
N ASN A 2 -14.61 -25.71 17.81
CA ASN A 2 -13.50 -26.67 17.90
C ASN A 2 -12.39 -26.35 16.88
N GLY A 3 -12.27 -25.08 16.49
CA GLY A 3 -11.27 -24.63 15.52
C GLY A 3 -9.83 -24.91 15.96
N VAL A 4 -8.98 -25.20 14.98
CA VAL A 4 -7.51 -25.31 15.14
C VAL A 4 -6.91 -23.96 14.76
N THR A 5 -6.09 -23.38 15.64
CA THR A 5 -5.45 -22.07 15.39
C THR A 5 -4.03 -22.26 14.87
N TYR A 6 -3.73 -21.65 13.73
CA TYR A 6 -2.38 -21.55 13.17
C TYR A 6 -1.92 -20.09 13.14
N GLN A 7 -0.64 -19.85 13.43
CA GLN A 7 0.00 -18.55 13.24
C GLN A 7 1.14 -18.71 12.23
N TYR A 8 1.19 -17.77 11.29
CA TYR A 8 2.22 -17.68 10.27
C TYR A 8 2.82 -16.28 10.32
N ASP A 9 4.09 -16.17 9.97
CA ASP A 9 4.72 -14.87 9.79
C ASP A 9 4.01 -14.09 8.67
N ARG A 10 3.94 -12.76 8.83
CA ARG A 10 3.32 -11.89 7.84
C ARG A 10 4.10 -11.97 6.52
N PRO A 11 3.45 -12.25 5.38
CA PRO A 11 4.06 -12.12 4.08
C PRO A 11 4.45 -10.67 3.79
N ALA A 12 5.31 -10.47 2.78
CA ALA A 12 5.49 -9.16 2.18
C ALA A 12 4.17 -8.65 1.57
N ASP A 13 4.07 -7.35 1.34
CA ASP A 13 2.89 -6.72 0.74
C ASP A 13 2.62 -7.34 -0.64
N GLY A 14 1.35 -7.65 -0.93
CA GLY A 14 0.94 -8.44 -2.10
C GLY A 14 1.22 -9.95 -2.00
N GLY A 15 1.91 -10.42 -0.96
CA GLY A 15 2.10 -11.83 -0.66
C GLY A 15 0.80 -12.51 -0.21
N SER A 16 0.72 -13.84 -0.40
CA SER A 16 -0.49 -14.62 -0.06
C SER A 16 -0.22 -15.68 1.01
N ILE A 17 -1.24 -15.94 1.82
CA ILE A 17 -1.34 -17.11 2.70
C ILE A 17 -2.46 -17.98 2.16
N THR A 18 -2.20 -19.28 2.02
CA THR A 18 -3.20 -20.29 1.66
C THR A 18 -3.13 -21.42 2.67
N VAL A 19 -4.27 -21.77 3.26
CA VAL A 19 -4.41 -22.86 4.23
C VAL A 19 -5.28 -23.95 3.60
N THR A 20 -4.80 -25.20 3.61
CA THR A 20 -5.52 -26.37 3.10
C THR A 20 -5.71 -27.41 4.20
N ALA A 21 -6.89 -28.04 4.27
CA ALA A 21 -7.20 -29.07 5.26
C ALA A 21 -7.95 -30.26 4.64
N THR A 22 -7.67 -31.47 5.13
CA THR A 22 -8.37 -32.72 4.81
C THR A 22 -8.86 -33.40 6.09
N ILE A 23 -9.91 -34.22 5.97
CA ILE A 23 -10.45 -35.02 7.09
C ILE A 23 -10.19 -36.48 6.78
N VAL A 24 -9.58 -37.20 7.72
CA VAL A 24 -9.36 -38.65 7.63
C VAL A 24 -10.29 -39.35 8.62
N ASP A 25 -11.06 -40.33 8.16
CA ASP A 25 -11.93 -41.14 9.03
C ASP A 25 -11.14 -42.26 9.76
N GLN A 26 -11.81 -42.96 10.69
CA GLN A 26 -11.18 -44.04 11.46
C GLN A 26 -10.77 -45.25 10.60
N ALA A 27 -11.37 -45.42 9.42
CA ALA A 27 -11.01 -46.46 8.45
C ALA A 27 -9.86 -46.03 7.51
N GLY A 28 -9.41 -44.77 7.60
CA GLY A 28 -8.32 -44.21 6.81
C GLY A 28 -8.76 -43.57 5.49
N ASN A 29 -10.06 -43.32 5.27
CA ASN A 29 -10.51 -42.60 4.07
C ASN A 29 -10.30 -41.10 4.25
N GLU A 30 -9.68 -40.46 3.25
CA GLU A 30 -9.40 -39.03 3.26
C GLU A 30 -10.41 -38.25 2.39
N SER A 31 -10.89 -37.11 2.90
CA SER A 31 -11.79 -36.22 2.17
C SER A 31 -11.07 -35.45 1.06
N ALA A 32 -11.85 -34.81 0.17
CA ALA A 32 -11.31 -33.74 -0.66
C ALA A 32 -10.79 -32.59 0.23
N PRO A 33 -9.75 -31.85 -0.20
CA PRO A 33 -9.21 -30.74 0.54
C PRO A 33 -10.17 -29.54 0.52
N GLY A 34 -10.38 -28.91 1.68
CA GLY A 34 -10.90 -27.56 1.79
C GLY A 34 -9.75 -26.56 1.82
N SER A 35 -9.97 -25.34 1.31
CA SER A 35 -8.95 -24.29 1.27
C SER A 35 -9.52 -22.92 1.63
N ASP A 36 -8.72 -22.10 2.32
CA ASP A 36 -8.97 -20.67 2.53
C ASP A 36 -7.70 -19.87 2.18
N SER A 37 -7.86 -18.63 1.72
CA SER A 37 -6.73 -17.78 1.34
C SER A 37 -6.94 -16.31 1.66
N ALA A 38 -5.81 -15.62 1.89
CA ALA A 38 -5.77 -14.19 2.11
C ALA A 38 -4.54 -13.58 1.42
N VAL A 39 -4.67 -12.33 0.98
CA VAL A 39 -3.57 -11.54 0.41
C VAL A 39 -3.24 -10.41 1.38
N MET A 40 -1.95 -10.20 1.64
CA MET A 40 -1.49 -9.10 2.47
C MET A 40 -1.67 -7.78 1.70
N GLY A 41 -2.41 -6.85 2.29
CA GLY A 41 -2.55 -5.50 1.78
C GLY A 41 -1.23 -4.74 1.76
N ASP A 42 -1.24 -3.60 1.08
CA ASP A 42 -0.13 -2.66 1.07
C ASP A 42 -0.02 -1.96 2.43
N THR A 43 1.19 -1.94 2.99
CA THR A 43 1.52 -1.26 4.24
C THR A 43 2.64 -0.23 4.05
N THR A 44 3.08 -0.04 2.81
CA THR A 44 4.11 0.92 2.45
C THR A 44 3.52 2.32 2.54
N ALA A 45 4.15 3.18 3.34
CA ALA A 45 3.71 4.56 3.44
C ALA A 45 4.08 5.34 2.17
N THR A 46 3.09 6.02 1.60
CA THR A 46 3.29 6.90 0.46
C THR A 46 4.01 8.18 0.92
N PRO A 47 5.09 8.62 0.24
CA PRO A 47 5.72 9.90 0.54
C PRO A 47 4.74 11.07 0.40
N ALA A 48 5.04 12.20 1.06
CA ALA A 48 4.26 13.41 0.84
C ALA A 48 4.49 13.96 -0.59
N PRO A 49 3.48 14.55 -1.22
CA PRO A 49 3.67 15.30 -2.46
C PRO A 49 4.55 16.53 -2.21
N THR A 50 5.22 17.00 -3.25
CA THR A 50 5.94 18.27 -3.20
C THR A 50 5.13 19.35 -3.91
N VAL A 51 5.17 20.56 -3.34
CA VAL A 51 4.53 21.75 -3.91
C VAL A 51 5.62 22.79 -4.08
N VAL A 52 5.77 23.29 -5.29
CA VAL A 52 6.74 24.32 -5.63
C VAL A 52 5.99 25.45 -6.34
N ILE A 53 6.27 26.68 -5.96
CA ILE A 53 5.86 27.85 -6.73
C ILE A 53 6.96 28.09 -7.75
N THR A 54 6.66 27.98 -9.04
CA THR A 54 7.72 27.94 -10.06
C THR A 54 8.43 29.28 -10.26
N GLU A 55 7.78 30.37 -9.85
CA GLU A 55 8.35 31.72 -9.89
C GLU A 55 9.23 32.03 -8.67
N ASP A 56 9.13 31.25 -7.58
CA ASP A 56 10.01 31.39 -6.41
C ASP A 56 11.40 30.79 -6.73
N ILE A 57 12.22 31.56 -7.43
CA ILE A 57 13.52 31.09 -7.92
C ILE A 57 14.50 30.88 -6.75
N ASN A 58 14.31 31.59 -5.63
CA ASN A 58 15.22 31.55 -4.50
C ASN A 58 14.74 30.64 -3.34
N ASP A 59 13.51 30.13 -3.41
CA ASP A 59 12.87 29.23 -2.44
C ASP A 59 12.84 29.83 -1.02
N ASP A 60 12.63 31.15 -0.91
CA ASP A 60 12.53 31.86 0.37
C ASP A 60 11.10 31.91 0.94
N GLY A 61 10.13 31.39 0.17
CA GLY A 61 8.72 31.33 0.55
C GLY A 61 7.95 32.62 0.27
N THR A 62 8.56 33.59 -0.41
CA THR A 62 7.92 34.83 -0.84
C THR A 62 8.20 35.13 -2.31
N ILE A 63 7.19 35.66 -3.00
CA ILE A 63 7.37 36.11 -4.38
C ILE A 63 7.71 37.60 -4.40
N SER A 64 8.91 37.94 -4.85
CA SER A 64 9.31 39.32 -5.09
C SER A 64 8.87 39.83 -6.48
N ASN A 65 9.03 41.14 -6.69
CA ASN A 65 8.76 41.79 -7.98
C ASN A 65 9.71 41.36 -9.11
N THR A 66 10.83 40.73 -8.78
CA THR A 66 11.83 40.23 -9.74
C THR A 66 11.56 38.79 -10.12
N GLU A 67 10.90 38.05 -9.23
CA GLU A 67 10.46 36.66 -9.40
C GLU A 67 9.12 36.56 -10.12
N ILE A 68 8.18 37.47 -9.82
CA ILE A 68 6.85 37.43 -10.43
C ILE A 68 6.91 37.66 -11.96
N SER A 69 6.40 36.69 -12.71
CA SER A 69 6.25 36.79 -14.15
C SER A 69 4.84 36.39 -14.58
N GLY A 70 3.89 37.32 -14.48
CA GLY A 70 2.49 37.09 -14.86
C GLY A 70 1.65 36.56 -13.70
N GLN A 71 1.00 35.42 -13.90
CA GLN A 71 0.27 34.73 -12.83
C GLN A 71 1.25 33.89 -12.00
N VAL A 72 0.85 33.54 -10.78
CA VAL A 72 1.62 32.62 -9.93
C VAL A 72 1.24 31.20 -10.32
N ASP A 73 2.23 30.44 -10.78
CA ASP A 73 2.10 29.05 -11.17
C ASP A 73 2.54 28.15 -10.01
N VAL A 74 1.78 27.06 -9.81
CA VAL A 74 2.04 26.09 -8.74
C VAL A 74 2.23 24.72 -9.37
N LEU A 75 3.40 24.15 -9.15
CA LEU A 75 3.73 22.79 -9.53
C LEU A 75 3.51 21.86 -8.34
N VAL A 76 2.52 20.99 -8.46
CA VAL A 76 2.31 19.89 -7.52
C VAL A 76 2.86 18.61 -8.12
N THR A 77 3.83 18.00 -7.46
CA THR A 77 4.40 16.71 -7.87
C THR A 77 3.88 15.60 -6.95
N VAL A 78 3.23 14.62 -7.56
CA VAL A 78 2.78 13.40 -6.88
C VAL A 78 3.93 12.39 -6.88
N PRO A 79 4.25 11.73 -5.75
CA PRO A 79 5.32 10.75 -5.70
C PRO A 79 4.96 9.53 -6.55
N ALA A 80 5.98 8.87 -7.12
CA ALA A 80 5.79 7.75 -8.03
C ALA A 80 5.12 6.52 -7.39
N GLN A 81 5.12 6.44 -6.05
CA GLN A 81 4.56 5.33 -5.29
C GLN A 81 3.13 5.60 -4.82
N ALA A 82 2.54 6.73 -5.21
CA ALA A 82 1.15 7.02 -4.90
C ALA A 82 0.24 6.14 -5.76
N GLU A 83 -0.53 5.29 -5.09
CA GLU A 83 -1.55 4.44 -5.68
C GLU A 83 -2.95 4.95 -5.32
N VAL A 84 -3.96 4.50 -6.08
CA VAL A 84 -5.35 4.90 -5.80
C VAL A 84 -5.80 4.31 -4.46
N GLY A 85 -6.11 5.19 -3.51
CA GLY A 85 -6.59 4.81 -2.17
C GLY A 85 -5.61 5.14 -1.04
N ASP A 86 -4.38 5.57 -1.37
CA ASP A 86 -3.43 6.10 -0.39
C ASP A 86 -3.94 7.44 0.19
N THR A 87 -3.76 7.63 1.50
CA THR A 87 -4.16 8.85 2.25
C THR A 87 -3.06 9.36 3.14
#